data_AF-A0A933FM16-F1
#
_entry.id   AF-A0A933FM16-F1
#
_cell.length_a   1.000
_cell.length_b   1.000
_cell.length_c   1.000
_cell.angle_alpha   90.00
_cell.angle_beta   90.00
_cell.angle_gamma   90.00
#
_symmetry.space_group_name_H-M   'P 1'
#
loop_
_entity.id
_entity.type
_entity.pdbx_description
1 polymer ?
#
loop_
_entity_poly.entity_id
_entity_poly.type
_entity_poly.pdbx_seq_one_letter_code
_entity_poly.pdbx_strand_id
1 'polypeptide(L)'
;MGTVRAVTLQRTNLSGPFSHQLPGARPTTNGRMRILIAILACLFLLSILHVQASFAGEYHYGQTLLCYDCHTMHFSMQHGFSGGAVDNTPAPGGNWLGTTGPNSYLLKGASSNGVCLACHNGQTFAPDVLGAHENGYVRQAGALTTGSAPYENWKGHTLDGLVTPPGGYMNLRLECVNCHSPHGNTSYRNLDGTSTPVTYAKGTNDLAKDVFLRSWTLGQLATNYSVDNIDFNEPPATPQNRGSPIATFCRGCHTEFHGRGGDSNMGGTGGTGWLRHPTADANIGQFGADGEHSSLDQFKSKVYRVKVMSPTGVWGTQGSLWPEAPTNLTPTCVTCHKAHGNQNPFGLIYLAGTGPITEEGDSEGNSNSSLGVRLRALCGQCHVQGN
;
A
#
# COMPACT_ATOMS: atom_id res chain seq x y z
N MET A 1 -38.07 -5.24 37.95
CA MET A 1 -39.41 -4.69 37.67
C MET A 1 -39.22 -3.45 36.81
N GLY A 2 -39.64 -3.50 35.54
CA GLY A 2 -39.33 -2.43 34.57
C GLY A 2 -39.87 -2.77 33.17
N THR A 3 -41.19 -2.68 33.06
CA THR A 3 -42.06 -2.37 31.90
C THR A 3 -41.54 -2.57 30.46
N VAL A 4 -42.14 -3.55 29.78
CA VAL A 4 -42.11 -3.77 28.33
C VAL A 4 -43.04 -2.75 27.64
N ARG A 5 -42.53 -1.99 26.65
CA ARG A 5 -43.34 -1.10 25.79
C ARG A 5 -43.77 -1.85 24.53
N ALA A 6 -45.08 -1.98 24.34
CA ALA A 6 -45.70 -2.49 23.13
C ALA A 6 -45.74 -1.40 22.03
N VAL A 7 -45.34 -1.77 20.81
CA VAL A 7 -45.45 -0.92 19.61
C VAL A 7 -46.79 -1.22 18.93
N THR A 8 -47.63 -0.19 18.82
CA THR A 8 -48.94 -0.24 18.16
C THR A 8 -48.76 0.10 16.68
N LEU A 9 -49.15 -0.81 15.78
CA LEU A 9 -49.22 -0.59 14.33
C LEU A 9 -50.54 0.10 13.97
N GLN A 10 -50.48 1.36 13.54
CA GLN A 10 -51.62 2.06 12.92
C GLN A 10 -51.74 1.66 11.46
N ARG A 11 -52.89 1.10 11.08
CA ARG A 11 -53.35 0.97 9.68
C ARG A 11 -53.97 2.28 9.24
N THR A 12 -53.40 2.94 8.24
CA THR A 12 -54.04 4.03 7.50
C THR A 12 -54.75 3.45 6.27
N ASN A 13 -56.08 3.50 6.29
CA ASN A 13 -56.93 3.30 5.12
C ASN A 13 -56.89 4.58 4.27
N LEU A 14 -56.43 4.48 3.03
CA LEU A 14 -56.61 5.51 2.02
C LEU A 14 -57.52 4.97 0.92
N SER A 15 -58.78 5.41 0.96
CA SER A 15 -59.76 5.29 -0.12
C SER A 15 -59.72 6.57 -0.98
N GLY A 16 -59.45 6.43 -2.27
CA GLY A 16 -59.46 7.51 -3.26
C GLY A 16 -59.73 6.98 -4.68
N PRO A 17 -60.23 7.82 -5.60
CA PRO A 17 -61.40 7.50 -6.43
C PRO A 17 -61.11 6.87 -7.79
N PHE A 18 -62.17 6.22 -8.30
CA PHE A 18 -62.33 5.65 -9.63
C PHE A 18 -61.82 6.57 -10.75
N SER A 19 -60.81 6.08 -11.48
CA SER A 19 -60.37 6.65 -12.77
C SER A 19 -60.93 5.81 -13.91
N HIS A 20 -61.68 6.48 -14.80
CA HIS A 20 -62.19 5.93 -16.05
C HIS A 20 -61.02 5.51 -16.96
N GLN A 21 -60.84 4.20 -17.12
CA GLN A 21 -59.93 3.65 -18.14
C GLN A 21 -60.59 3.72 -19.51
N LEU A 22 -60.00 4.52 -20.40
CA LEU A 22 -60.19 4.41 -21.85
C LEU A 22 -59.69 3.03 -22.32
N PRO A 23 -60.31 2.42 -23.35
CA PRO A 23 -59.89 1.12 -23.88
C PRO A 23 -58.52 1.23 -24.56
N GLY A 24 -57.46 1.02 -23.76
CA GLY A 24 -56.09 0.91 -24.25
C GLY A 24 -55.96 -0.34 -25.12
N ALA A 25 -55.56 -0.14 -26.37
CA ALA A 25 -55.19 -1.21 -27.29
C ALA A 25 -54.27 -2.20 -26.59
N ARG A 26 -54.75 -3.44 -26.41
CA ARG A 26 -53.97 -4.50 -25.77
C ARG A 26 -52.70 -4.68 -26.61
N PRO A 27 -51.51 -4.43 -26.04
CA PRO A 27 -50.27 -4.73 -26.74
C PRO A 27 -50.29 -6.23 -27.00
N THR A 28 -50.18 -6.62 -28.27
CA THR A 28 -50.05 -8.03 -28.63
C THR A 28 -48.87 -8.61 -27.86
N THR A 29 -48.98 -9.86 -27.44
CA THR A 29 -47.95 -10.58 -26.66
C THR A 29 -46.54 -10.46 -27.27
N ASN A 30 -46.47 -10.28 -28.59
CA ASN A 30 -45.23 -10.04 -29.34
C ASN A 30 -44.57 -8.69 -29.04
N GLY A 31 -45.34 -7.63 -28.71
CA GLY A 31 -44.78 -6.30 -28.40
C GLY A 31 -44.07 -6.27 -27.04
N ARG A 32 -44.63 -6.94 -26.03
CA ARG A 32 -44.04 -7.01 -24.69
C ARG A 32 -42.73 -7.82 -24.68
N MET A 33 -42.67 -8.90 -25.46
CA MET A 33 -41.47 -9.71 -25.58
C MET A 33 -40.32 -8.96 -26.30
N ARG A 34 -40.62 -8.16 -27.32
CA ARG A 34 -39.62 -7.34 -28.03
C ARG A 34 -39.02 -6.25 -27.15
N ILE A 35 -39.83 -5.59 -26.32
CA ILE A 35 -39.33 -4.57 -25.38
C ILE A 35 -38.44 -5.21 -24.31
N LEU A 36 -38.83 -6.37 -23.78
CA LEU A 36 -38.03 -7.09 -22.79
C LEU A 36 -36.67 -7.54 -23.37
N ILE A 37 -36.66 -8.07 -24.60
CA ILE A 37 -35.41 -8.46 -25.28
C ILE A 37 -34.51 -7.24 -25.52
N ALA A 38 -35.08 -6.09 -25.94
CA ALA A 38 -34.31 -4.87 -26.14
C ALA A 38 -33.70 -4.34 -24.83
N ILE A 39 -34.45 -4.37 -23.72
CA ILE A 39 -33.94 -3.96 -22.40
C ILE A 39 -32.83 -4.90 -21.94
N LEU A 40 -33.01 -6.23 -22.05
CA LEU A 40 -31.99 -7.20 -21.68
C LEU A 40 -30.73 -7.09 -22.55
N ALA A 41 -30.88 -6.86 -23.86
CA ALA A 41 -29.76 -6.63 -24.77
C ALA A 41 -29.01 -5.33 -24.42
N CYS A 42 -29.72 -4.24 -24.11
CA CYS A 42 -29.10 -2.99 -23.65
C CYS A 42 -28.37 -3.15 -22.32
N LEU A 43 -28.96 -3.85 -21.34
CA LEU A 43 -28.32 -4.13 -20.05
C LEU A 43 -27.08 -5.02 -20.23
N PHE A 44 -27.16 -6.02 -21.11
CA PHE A 44 -26.03 -6.87 -21.45
C PHE A 44 -24.89 -6.08 -22.13
N LEU A 45 -25.21 -5.24 -23.13
CA LEU A 45 -24.24 -4.34 -23.77
C LEU A 45 -23.63 -3.33 -22.78
N LEU A 46 -24.44 -2.75 -21.90
CA LEU A 46 -23.96 -1.84 -20.84
C LEU A 46 -23.06 -2.57 -19.83
N SER A 47 -23.32 -3.85 -19.55
CA SER A 47 -22.48 -4.67 -18.67
C SER A 47 -21.14 -5.07 -19.31
N ILE A 48 -21.11 -5.31 -20.63
CA ILE A 48 -19.86 -5.56 -21.38
C ILE A 48 -19.02 -4.29 -21.47
N LEU A 49 -19.66 -3.12 -21.65
CA LEU A 49 -18.99 -1.82 -21.68
C LEU A 49 -18.53 -1.34 -20.28
N HIS A 50 -18.99 -1.97 -19.20
CA HIS A 50 -18.60 -1.68 -17.82
C HIS A 50 -17.57 -2.65 -17.23
N VAL A 51 -16.94 -3.51 -18.04
CA VAL A 51 -15.71 -4.18 -17.60
C VAL A 51 -14.60 -3.13 -17.54
N GLN A 52 -14.63 -2.31 -16.50
CA GLN A 52 -13.44 -1.56 -16.12
C GLN A 52 -12.40 -2.60 -15.77
N ALA A 53 -11.38 -2.73 -16.63
CA ALA A 53 -10.17 -3.43 -16.26
C ALA A 53 -9.72 -2.81 -14.94
N SER A 54 -9.91 -3.54 -13.84
CA SER A 54 -9.52 -3.09 -12.51
C SER A 54 -8.01 -3.20 -12.44
N PHE A 55 -7.28 -2.25 -13.05
CA PHE A 55 -5.82 -2.23 -13.09
C PHE A 55 -5.28 -2.25 -11.68
N ALA A 56 -4.75 -3.38 -11.23
CA ALA A 56 -4.28 -3.50 -9.87
C ALA A 56 -2.89 -4.11 -9.84
N GLY A 57 -1.88 -3.32 -9.46
CA GLY A 57 -0.47 -3.66 -9.65
C GLY A 57 0.08 -3.07 -10.95
N GLU A 58 0.71 -1.91 -10.86
CA GLU A 58 1.06 -1.03 -11.99
C GLU A 58 2.23 -1.55 -12.84
N TYR A 59 2.90 -2.58 -12.31
CA TYR A 59 3.86 -3.44 -12.95
C TYR A 59 3.37 -4.85 -12.56
N HIS A 60 3.03 -5.71 -13.52
CA HIS A 60 2.36 -7.02 -13.33
C HIS A 60 0.82 -7.03 -13.15
N TYR A 61 0.04 -6.43 -14.07
CA TYR A 61 -1.42 -6.68 -14.11
C TYR A 61 -2.00 -6.83 -15.51
N GLY A 62 -2.95 -7.77 -15.63
CA GLY A 62 -3.72 -7.98 -16.85
C GLY A 62 -2.82 -8.29 -18.04
N GLN A 63 -2.93 -7.50 -19.11
CA GLN A 63 -2.13 -7.71 -20.33
C GLN A 63 -0.64 -7.40 -20.16
N THR A 64 -0.22 -6.79 -19.05
CA THR A 64 1.19 -6.49 -18.78
C THR A 64 1.86 -7.50 -17.85
N LEU A 65 1.15 -8.56 -17.45
CA LEU A 65 1.72 -9.71 -16.75
C LEU A 65 1.68 -10.91 -17.69
N LEU A 66 2.76 -11.11 -18.45
CA LEU A 66 2.80 -12.17 -19.43
C LEU A 66 3.67 -13.30 -18.89
N CYS A 67 3.19 -14.53 -18.97
CA CYS A 67 3.90 -15.68 -18.41
C CYS A 67 5.35 -15.77 -18.93
N TYR A 68 5.57 -15.37 -20.19
CA TYR A 68 6.86 -15.39 -20.84
C TYR A 68 7.83 -14.28 -20.34
N ASP A 69 7.37 -13.30 -19.56
CA ASP A 69 8.28 -12.31 -18.95
C ASP A 69 9.15 -12.98 -17.87
N CYS A 70 8.60 -13.99 -17.19
CA CYS A 70 9.23 -14.69 -16.07
C CYS A 70 9.64 -16.14 -16.38
N HIS A 71 8.88 -16.80 -17.27
CA HIS A 71 9.06 -18.21 -17.61
C HIS A 71 9.54 -18.40 -19.05
N THR A 72 10.25 -19.50 -19.30
CA THR A 72 10.55 -19.97 -20.64
C THR A 72 10.27 -21.46 -20.77
N MET A 73 9.54 -21.85 -21.80
CA MET A 73 9.31 -23.28 -22.09
C MET A 73 10.61 -23.97 -22.53
N HIS A 74 11.50 -23.21 -23.18
CA HIS A 74 12.79 -23.70 -23.67
C HIS A 74 13.88 -22.68 -23.35
N PHE A 75 14.92 -23.11 -22.66
CA PHE A 75 16.08 -22.26 -22.37
C PHE A 75 17.00 -22.14 -23.60
N SER A 76 16.48 -21.55 -24.69
CA SER A 76 17.18 -21.43 -25.97
C SER A 76 17.57 -19.97 -26.24
N MET A 77 18.88 -19.72 -26.35
CA MET A 77 19.39 -18.38 -26.66
C MET A 77 19.18 -17.96 -28.13
N GLN A 78 18.76 -18.89 -28.98
CA GLN A 78 18.66 -18.69 -30.45
C GLN A 78 17.21 -18.48 -30.92
N HIS A 79 16.22 -18.75 -30.06
CA HIS A 79 14.81 -18.75 -30.42
C HIS A 79 13.96 -18.10 -29.32
N GLY A 80 14.00 -16.77 -29.28
CA GLY A 80 13.17 -15.95 -28.41
C GLY A 80 11.68 -16.02 -28.77
N PHE A 81 10.85 -15.46 -27.89
CA PHE A 81 9.39 -15.47 -28.05
C PHE A 81 8.95 -14.76 -29.34
N SER A 82 9.63 -13.67 -29.71
CA SER A 82 9.39 -12.96 -30.97
C SER A 82 10.11 -13.57 -32.18
N GLY A 83 10.79 -14.70 -32.01
CA GLY A 83 11.78 -15.23 -32.95
C GLY A 83 13.14 -14.52 -32.84
N GLY A 84 14.20 -15.19 -33.31
CA GLY A 84 15.57 -14.69 -33.26
C GLY A 84 16.29 -14.95 -31.94
N ALA A 85 17.51 -14.42 -31.80
CA ALA A 85 18.30 -14.58 -30.58
C ALA A 85 17.69 -13.81 -29.39
N VAL A 86 17.90 -14.30 -28.17
CA VAL A 86 17.55 -13.59 -26.93
C VAL A 86 18.79 -13.01 -26.26
N ASP A 87 18.62 -11.88 -25.59
CA ASP A 87 19.67 -11.26 -24.79
C ASP A 87 19.72 -11.88 -23.38
N ASN A 88 20.84 -11.72 -22.67
CA ASN A 88 20.90 -11.95 -21.23
C ASN A 88 20.51 -10.70 -20.42
N THR A 89 20.28 -9.58 -21.10
CA THR A 89 19.83 -8.31 -20.53
C THR A 89 18.30 -8.28 -20.46
N PRO A 90 17.72 -8.09 -19.27
CA PRO A 90 16.27 -7.98 -19.10
C PRO A 90 15.70 -6.81 -19.90
N ALA A 91 14.61 -7.06 -20.61
CA ALA A 91 13.94 -6.06 -21.45
C ALA A 91 12.42 -6.23 -21.36
N PRO A 92 11.64 -5.15 -21.58
CA PRO A 92 10.20 -5.24 -21.71
C PRO A 92 9.79 -6.26 -22.77
N GLY A 93 8.70 -7.00 -22.52
CA GLY A 93 8.20 -8.00 -23.46
C GLY A 93 8.99 -9.31 -23.47
N GLY A 94 9.79 -9.57 -22.42
CA GLY A 94 10.24 -10.91 -22.10
C GLY A 94 11.18 -11.56 -23.12
N ASN A 95 11.91 -10.78 -23.91
CA ASN A 95 12.87 -11.33 -24.88
C ASN A 95 14.28 -11.45 -24.30
N TRP A 96 14.36 -12.04 -23.12
CA TRP A 96 15.59 -12.22 -22.33
C TRP A 96 15.61 -13.58 -21.64
N LEU A 97 16.80 -14.08 -21.31
CA LEU A 97 17.04 -15.26 -20.48
C LEU A 97 18.17 -15.00 -19.49
N GLY A 98 18.11 -15.61 -18.30
CA GLY A 98 19.26 -15.59 -17.40
C GLY A 98 20.49 -16.28 -18.01
N THR A 99 21.64 -16.15 -17.36
CA THR A 99 22.87 -16.83 -17.81
C THR A 99 22.92 -18.31 -17.38
N THR A 100 22.02 -18.74 -16.50
CA THR A 100 21.92 -20.11 -16.01
C THR A 100 20.52 -20.68 -16.25
N GLY A 101 20.46 -21.90 -16.77
CA GLY A 101 19.21 -22.64 -16.96
C GLY A 101 19.43 -23.96 -17.72
N PRO A 102 18.38 -24.77 -17.90
CA PRO A 102 17.00 -24.57 -17.46
C PRO A 102 16.86 -24.57 -15.92
N ASN A 103 15.94 -23.75 -15.39
CA ASN A 103 15.69 -23.65 -13.95
C ASN A 103 14.35 -24.32 -13.59
N SER A 104 14.17 -24.61 -12.30
CA SER A 104 12.90 -25.11 -11.75
C SER A 104 11.75 -24.17 -12.08
N TYR A 105 10.55 -24.75 -12.25
CA TYR A 105 9.33 -24.02 -12.61
C TYR A 105 9.46 -23.22 -13.91
N LEU A 106 10.37 -23.62 -14.80
CA LEU A 106 10.60 -22.96 -16.09
C LEU A 106 11.03 -21.50 -15.94
N LEU A 107 11.59 -21.10 -14.80
CA LEU A 107 12.01 -19.73 -14.56
C LEU A 107 13.19 -19.34 -15.46
N LYS A 108 13.17 -18.10 -15.93
CA LYS A 108 14.27 -17.53 -16.72
C LYS A 108 15.51 -17.21 -15.88
N GLY A 109 15.32 -16.95 -14.60
CA GLY A 109 16.37 -16.76 -13.60
C GLY A 109 16.50 -17.98 -12.68
N ALA A 110 17.61 -18.06 -11.96
CA ALA A 110 17.94 -19.19 -11.08
C ALA A 110 16.98 -19.34 -9.88
N SER A 111 16.26 -18.28 -9.50
CA SER A 111 15.31 -18.25 -8.38
C SER A 111 14.20 -17.23 -8.63
N SER A 112 13.18 -17.22 -7.77
CA SER A 112 12.13 -16.18 -7.77
C SER A 112 12.74 -14.77 -7.66
N ASN A 113 13.66 -14.56 -6.71
CA ASN A 113 14.40 -13.30 -6.57
C ASN A 113 15.19 -12.97 -7.84
N GLY A 114 15.88 -13.96 -8.43
CA GLY A 114 16.64 -13.76 -9.66
C GLY A 114 15.78 -13.28 -10.83
N VAL A 115 14.56 -13.81 -10.98
CA VAL A 115 13.62 -13.35 -12.02
C VAL A 115 13.07 -11.96 -11.71
N CYS A 116 12.67 -11.70 -10.47
CA CYS A 116 12.13 -10.40 -10.10
C CYS A 116 13.19 -9.29 -10.27
N LEU A 117 14.40 -9.51 -9.74
CA LEU A 117 15.49 -8.53 -9.77
C LEU A 117 16.07 -8.32 -11.17
N ALA A 118 15.89 -9.27 -12.10
CA ALA A 118 16.23 -9.04 -13.50
C ALA A 118 15.56 -7.76 -14.03
N CYS A 119 14.28 -7.58 -13.72
CA CYS A 119 13.56 -6.37 -14.09
C CYS A 119 13.64 -5.27 -13.02
N HIS A 120 13.66 -5.60 -11.73
CA HIS A 120 13.49 -4.64 -10.65
C HIS A 120 14.81 -4.11 -10.04
N ASN A 121 15.95 -4.27 -10.71
CA ASN A 121 17.24 -3.75 -10.26
C ASN A 121 17.91 -2.95 -11.40
N GLY A 122 17.99 -1.63 -11.23
CA GLY A 122 18.64 -0.73 -12.20
C GLY A 122 17.99 -0.71 -13.60
N GLN A 123 16.70 -1.02 -13.71
CA GLN A 123 15.97 -0.88 -14.98
C GLN A 123 15.10 0.37 -14.96
N THR A 124 15.05 1.06 -16.09
CA THR A 124 14.29 2.31 -16.24
C THR A 124 12.81 2.11 -16.55
N PHE A 125 12.42 0.88 -16.87
CA PHE A 125 11.03 0.52 -17.20
C PHE A 125 10.29 -0.13 -16.04
N ALA A 126 10.99 -0.49 -14.96
CA ALA A 126 10.43 -1.12 -13.76
C ALA A 126 10.81 -0.37 -12.50
N PRO A 127 10.00 -0.44 -11.43
CA PRO A 127 10.41 0.08 -10.13
C PRO A 127 11.68 -0.61 -9.67
N ASP A 128 12.73 0.17 -9.46
CA ASP A 128 13.97 -0.34 -8.91
C ASP A 128 13.85 -0.50 -7.39
N VAL A 129 14.03 -1.71 -6.89
CA VAL A 129 13.78 -2.08 -5.50
C VAL A 129 15.03 -2.48 -4.74
N LEU A 130 16.20 -2.54 -5.37
CA LEU A 130 17.42 -3.06 -4.75
C LEU A 130 18.49 -1.98 -4.71
N GLY A 131 19.07 -1.75 -3.52
CA GLY A 131 20.23 -0.85 -3.39
C GLY A 131 20.00 0.57 -3.92
N ALA A 132 21.00 1.11 -4.62
CA ALA A 132 21.00 2.49 -5.12
C ALA A 132 19.95 2.68 -6.22
N HIS A 133 19.26 3.81 -6.20
CA HIS A 133 18.12 4.06 -7.08
C HIS A 133 18.50 4.78 -8.38
N GLU A 134 18.10 4.24 -9.53
CA GLU A 134 18.42 4.83 -10.84
C GLU A 134 17.35 5.75 -11.44
N ASN A 135 16.10 5.72 -10.95
CA ASN A 135 14.97 6.37 -11.65
C ASN A 135 14.66 7.82 -11.21
N GLY A 136 15.55 8.49 -10.48
CA GLY A 136 15.48 9.94 -10.23
C GLY A 136 14.32 10.44 -9.35
N TYR A 137 13.60 9.55 -8.66
CA TYR A 137 12.58 9.89 -7.65
C TYR A 137 12.91 9.27 -6.29
N VAL A 138 12.18 9.64 -5.23
CA VAL A 138 12.34 9.04 -3.91
C VAL A 138 11.34 7.90 -3.73
N ARG A 139 11.81 6.68 -3.50
CA ARG A 139 10.93 5.50 -3.46
C ARG A 139 10.12 5.50 -2.18
N GLN A 140 8.82 5.23 -2.27
CA GLN A 140 8.00 5.11 -1.06
C GLN A 140 8.44 3.92 -0.18
N ALA A 141 8.74 2.78 -0.80
CA ALA A 141 9.09 1.56 -0.08
C ALA A 141 10.58 1.47 0.27
N GLY A 142 11.44 2.28 -0.34
CA GLY A 142 12.88 2.21 -0.15
C GLY A 142 13.56 1.10 -0.95
N ALA A 143 14.71 0.63 -0.46
CA ALA A 143 15.54 -0.40 -1.08
C ALA A 143 15.65 -1.67 -0.22
N LEU A 144 15.54 -2.82 -0.88
CA LEU A 144 15.96 -4.12 -0.38
C LEU A 144 17.48 -4.21 -0.42
N THR A 145 18.02 -5.24 0.24
CA THR A 145 19.45 -5.52 0.22
C THR A 145 19.79 -7.00 0.06
N THR A 146 21.01 -7.27 -0.39
CA THR A 146 21.70 -8.56 -0.32
C THR A 146 22.79 -8.59 0.77
N GLY A 147 22.95 -7.48 1.50
CA GLY A 147 23.85 -7.35 2.65
C GLY A 147 25.16 -6.61 2.41
N SER A 148 25.38 -6.09 1.22
CA SER A 148 26.54 -5.28 0.89
C SER A 148 26.37 -3.82 1.29
N ALA A 149 27.48 -3.14 1.60
CA ALA A 149 27.48 -1.69 1.76
C ALA A 149 27.02 -0.99 0.45
N PRO A 150 26.27 0.13 0.54
CA PRO A 150 25.85 0.85 1.75
C PRO A 150 24.52 0.36 2.36
N TYR A 151 24.05 -0.84 2.00
CA TYR A 151 22.78 -1.42 2.44
C TYR A 151 23.02 -2.70 3.27
N GLU A 152 23.78 -2.66 4.33
CA GLU A 152 24.06 -3.85 5.16
C GLU A 152 22.77 -4.49 5.73
N ASN A 153 22.84 -5.77 6.13
CA ASN A 153 21.67 -6.57 6.54
C ASN A 153 20.80 -5.97 7.67
N TRP A 154 21.36 -5.06 8.46
CA TRP A 154 20.66 -4.39 9.57
C TRP A 154 19.93 -3.11 9.15
N LYS A 155 20.01 -2.71 7.87
CA LYS A 155 19.39 -1.49 7.34
C LYS A 155 18.03 -1.70 6.67
N GLY A 156 17.53 -2.93 6.66
CA GLY A 156 16.24 -3.25 6.07
C GLY A 156 16.02 -4.74 5.85
N HIS A 157 15.16 -5.04 4.89
CA HIS A 157 14.83 -6.37 4.46
C HIS A 157 15.91 -6.91 3.51
N THR A 158 16.53 -8.03 3.94
CA THR A 158 17.60 -8.70 3.20
C THR A 158 17.03 -9.88 2.43
N LEU A 159 17.14 -9.85 1.10
CA LEU A 159 16.76 -10.96 0.23
C LEU A 159 17.66 -12.17 0.47
N ASP A 160 17.07 -13.36 0.42
CA ASP A 160 17.72 -14.66 0.65
C ASP A 160 18.34 -14.84 2.05
N GLY A 161 18.27 -13.82 2.91
CA GLY A 161 18.65 -13.89 4.30
C GLY A 161 17.61 -14.69 5.09
N LEU A 162 18.08 -15.62 5.92
CA LEU A 162 17.24 -16.31 6.89
C LEU A 162 17.21 -15.47 8.17
N VAL A 163 16.10 -14.78 8.41
CA VAL A 163 15.94 -13.87 9.55
C VAL A 163 14.62 -14.12 10.25
N THR A 164 14.61 -14.00 11.58
CA THR A 164 13.37 -13.83 12.33
C THR A 164 13.01 -12.35 12.30
N PRO A 165 11.86 -11.97 11.71
CA PRO A 165 11.42 -10.57 11.74
C PRO A 165 11.29 -10.10 13.19
N PRO A 166 11.60 -8.83 13.49
CA PRO A 166 11.34 -8.25 14.80
C PRO A 166 9.90 -8.55 15.26
N GLY A 167 9.76 -9.09 16.47
CA GLY A 167 8.47 -9.43 17.06
C GLY A 167 7.79 -10.66 16.45
N GLY A 168 8.41 -11.31 15.46
CA GLY A 168 7.97 -12.57 14.88
C GLY A 168 8.60 -13.77 15.60
N TYR A 169 8.09 -14.96 15.28
CA TYR A 169 8.52 -16.24 15.89
C TYR A 169 9.10 -17.24 14.89
N MET A 170 9.03 -16.92 13.60
CA MET A 170 9.40 -17.81 12.51
C MET A 170 10.58 -17.22 11.74
N ASN A 171 11.58 -18.04 11.48
CA ASN A 171 12.62 -17.70 10.52
C ASN A 171 12.02 -17.71 9.11
N LEU A 172 12.15 -16.58 8.41
CA LEU A 172 11.76 -16.42 7.02
C LEU A 172 13.02 -16.27 6.18
N ARG A 173 13.11 -17.04 5.08
CA ARG A 173 13.99 -16.69 3.96
C ARG A 173 13.21 -15.70 3.12
N LEU A 174 13.63 -14.45 3.10
CA LEU A 174 12.88 -13.42 2.39
C LEU A 174 13.11 -13.51 0.87
N GLU A 175 12.01 -13.67 0.16
CA GLU A 175 11.90 -13.62 -1.29
C GLU A 175 10.86 -12.57 -1.69
N CYS A 176 10.97 -12.02 -2.91
CA CYS A 176 9.99 -11.08 -3.46
C CYS A 176 8.55 -11.64 -3.37
N VAL A 177 8.41 -12.95 -3.59
CA VAL A 177 7.11 -13.65 -3.56
C VAL A 177 6.53 -13.87 -2.16
N ASN A 178 7.27 -13.56 -1.09
CA ASN A 178 6.71 -13.55 0.25
C ASN A 178 5.87 -12.30 0.53
N CYS A 179 6.07 -11.23 -0.24
CA CYS A 179 5.36 -9.97 -0.09
C CYS A 179 4.46 -9.65 -1.29
N HIS A 180 4.74 -10.24 -2.45
CA HIS A 180 4.04 -9.96 -3.70
C HIS A 180 3.50 -11.24 -4.34
N SER A 181 2.37 -11.12 -5.05
CA SER A 181 1.79 -12.25 -5.77
C SER A 181 2.47 -12.42 -7.14
N PRO A 182 3.27 -13.46 -7.41
CA PRO A 182 4.00 -13.56 -8.69
C PRO A 182 3.09 -13.62 -9.92
N HIS A 183 1.82 -13.98 -9.74
CA HIS A 183 0.81 -14.06 -10.78
C HIS A 183 -0.20 -12.89 -10.78
N GLY A 184 0.12 -11.81 -10.05
CA GLY A 184 -0.71 -10.62 -9.97
C GLY A 184 -1.93 -10.80 -9.06
N ASN A 185 -2.38 -9.70 -8.47
CA ASN A 185 -3.61 -9.65 -7.67
C ASN A 185 -4.22 -8.24 -7.73
N THR A 186 -5.29 -8.00 -6.97
CA THR A 186 -5.95 -6.68 -6.97
C THR A 186 -5.45 -5.68 -5.90
N SER A 187 -4.45 -6.07 -5.13
CA SER A 187 -3.90 -5.26 -4.06
C SER A 187 -2.97 -4.17 -4.58
N TYR A 188 -2.81 -3.12 -3.78
CA TYR A 188 -1.80 -2.09 -3.93
C TYR A 188 -0.43 -2.73 -4.14
N ARG A 189 0.27 -2.34 -5.21
CA ARG A 189 1.59 -2.88 -5.61
C ARG A 189 1.65 -4.41 -5.66
N ASN A 190 0.53 -5.05 -5.98
CA ASN A 190 0.44 -6.50 -6.03
C ASN A 190 0.87 -7.16 -4.70
N LEU A 191 0.67 -6.45 -3.57
CA LEU A 191 1.00 -6.96 -2.25
C LEU A 191 0.13 -8.16 -1.94
N ASP A 192 0.77 -9.23 -1.51
CA ASP A 192 0.13 -10.46 -1.11
C ASP A 192 0.37 -10.64 0.38
N GLY A 193 -0.70 -10.51 1.16
CA GLY A 193 -0.66 -10.56 2.60
C GLY A 193 -1.36 -11.82 3.11
N THR A 194 -0.94 -12.32 4.26
CA THR A 194 -1.50 -13.54 4.86
C THR A 194 -2.92 -13.39 5.42
N SER A 195 -3.57 -12.22 5.35
CA SER A 195 -4.95 -12.07 5.89
C SER A 195 -5.83 -10.95 5.34
N THR A 196 -5.32 -9.88 4.72
CA THR A 196 -6.18 -8.79 4.19
C THR A 196 -5.50 -8.10 3.00
N PRO A 197 -6.16 -8.03 1.82
CA PRO A 197 -5.66 -7.25 0.68
C PRO A 197 -5.52 -5.78 1.04
N VAL A 198 -4.38 -5.17 0.66
CA VAL A 198 -4.22 -3.71 0.77
C VAL A 198 -4.88 -3.08 -0.45
N THR A 199 -5.98 -2.39 -0.27
CA THR A 199 -6.76 -1.76 -1.34
C THR A 199 -6.27 -0.34 -1.63
N TYR A 200 -6.55 0.18 -2.82
CA TYR A 200 -6.09 1.52 -3.19
C TYR A 200 -6.98 2.23 -4.21
N ALA A 201 -6.86 3.55 -4.26
CA ALA A 201 -7.48 4.46 -5.20
C ALA A 201 -6.42 5.23 -6.01
N LYS A 202 -6.80 5.68 -7.21
CA LYS A 202 -5.91 6.34 -8.18
C LYS A 202 -6.58 7.59 -8.74
N GLY A 203 -5.85 8.72 -8.76
CA GLY A 203 -6.30 10.00 -9.31
C GLY A 203 -7.36 10.70 -8.46
N THR A 204 -8.46 10.01 -8.17
CA THR A 204 -9.50 10.46 -7.22
C THR A 204 -9.40 9.62 -5.96
N ASN A 205 -9.37 10.27 -4.79
CA ASN A 205 -9.30 9.56 -3.52
C ASN A 205 -10.64 8.88 -3.19
N ASP A 206 -10.57 7.69 -2.60
CA ASP A 206 -11.68 6.96 -2.00
C ASP A 206 -11.27 6.59 -0.57
N LEU A 207 -11.92 7.22 0.42
CA LEU A 207 -11.60 7.05 1.84
C LEU A 207 -11.91 5.64 2.36
N ALA A 208 -12.62 4.81 1.60
CA ALA A 208 -12.81 3.40 1.90
C ALA A 208 -11.62 2.53 1.45
N LYS A 209 -10.67 3.09 0.70
CA LYS A 209 -9.42 2.42 0.28
C LYS A 209 -8.28 2.80 1.21
N ASP A 210 -7.22 2.00 1.21
CA ASP A 210 -6.15 2.10 2.21
C ASP A 210 -5.05 3.05 1.74
N VAL A 211 -4.75 3.03 0.44
CA VAL A 211 -3.72 3.86 -0.19
C VAL A 211 -4.35 4.74 -1.26
N PHE A 212 -3.91 5.99 -1.32
CA PHE A 212 -4.25 6.92 -2.38
C PHE A 212 -3.02 7.26 -3.22
N LEU A 213 -3.14 7.03 -4.52
CA LEU A 213 -2.19 7.48 -5.54
C LEU A 213 -2.72 8.76 -6.17
N ARG A 214 -2.10 9.91 -5.86
CA ARG A 214 -2.59 11.23 -6.27
C ARG A 214 -2.74 11.36 -7.77
N SER A 215 -1.79 10.79 -8.50
CA SER A 215 -1.76 10.71 -9.95
C SER A 215 -1.35 9.32 -10.39
N TRP A 216 -1.72 8.95 -11.61
CA TRP A 216 -1.35 7.66 -12.17
C TRP A 216 -1.25 7.76 -13.68
N THR A 217 -0.13 7.24 -14.21
CA THR A 217 0.08 7.10 -15.64
C THR A 217 0.82 5.80 -15.91
N LEU A 218 0.30 4.98 -16.82
CA LEU A 218 0.95 3.72 -17.20
C LEU A 218 2.40 3.99 -17.69
N GLY A 219 3.35 3.20 -17.19
CA GLY A 219 4.77 3.31 -17.55
C GLY A 219 5.53 4.47 -16.91
N GLN A 220 4.88 5.36 -16.15
CA GLN A 220 5.58 6.45 -15.45
C GLN A 220 5.95 6.06 -14.02
N LEU A 221 7.19 5.59 -13.82
CA LEU A 221 7.65 5.10 -12.52
C LEU A 221 7.63 6.19 -11.44
N ALA A 222 8.14 7.39 -11.73
CA ALA A 222 8.16 8.48 -10.77
C ALA A 222 6.75 8.86 -10.30
N THR A 223 5.80 8.94 -11.23
CA THR A 223 4.39 9.17 -10.95
C THR A 223 3.84 8.08 -10.03
N ASN A 224 4.07 6.81 -10.33
CA ASN A 224 3.36 5.73 -9.65
C ASN A 224 4.01 5.29 -8.32
N TYR A 225 5.33 5.45 -8.17
CA TYR A 225 6.09 4.84 -7.07
C TYR A 225 6.76 5.83 -6.10
N SER A 226 6.76 7.12 -6.42
CA SER A 226 7.36 8.17 -5.58
C SER A 226 6.58 8.41 -4.29
N VAL A 227 7.31 8.63 -3.18
CA VAL A 227 6.75 9.07 -1.88
C VAL A 227 5.82 10.27 -2.00
N ASP A 228 6.08 11.17 -2.95
CA ASP A 228 5.28 12.40 -3.13
C ASP A 228 3.88 12.11 -3.68
N ASN A 229 3.71 10.99 -4.38
CA ASN A 229 2.44 10.63 -5.01
C ASN A 229 1.58 9.69 -4.16
N ILE A 230 2.09 9.19 -3.04
CA ILE A 230 1.44 8.14 -2.24
C ILE A 230 1.03 8.68 -0.88
N ASP A 231 -0.24 8.55 -0.54
CA ASP A 231 -0.74 8.79 0.80
C ASP A 231 -1.54 7.61 1.33
N PHE A 232 -1.76 7.60 2.64
CA PHE A 232 -2.40 6.51 3.35
C PHE A 232 -3.68 7.02 3.98
N ASN A 233 -4.80 6.44 3.58
CA ASN A 233 -6.07 6.67 4.25
C ASN A 233 -6.13 5.86 5.55
N GLU A 234 -7.03 6.25 6.43
CA GLU A 234 -7.40 5.47 7.60
C GLU A 234 -8.86 5.01 7.47
N PRO A 235 -9.12 3.91 6.75
CA PRO A 235 -10.48 3.43 6.56
C PRO A 235 -11.09 2.99 7.91
N PRO A 236 -12.42 3.03 8.06
CA PRO A 236 -13.09 2.59 9.29
C PRO A 236 -12.62 1.21 9.73
N ALA A 237 -12.30 1.10 11.02
CA ALA A 237 -11.71 -0.11 11.56
C ALA A 237 -12.69 -1.29 11.53
N THR A 238 -12.30 -2.36 10.83
CA THR A 238 -12.96 -3.67 10.85
C THR A 238 -12.23 -4.60 11.84
N PRO A 239 -12.81 -5.77 12.18
CA PRO A 239 -12.09 -6.79 12.93
C PRO A 239 -10.80 -7.25 12.23
N GLN A 240 -10.78 -7.24 10.90
CA GLN A 240 -9.67 -7.71 10.06
C GLN A 240 -8.54 -6.68 9.99
N ASN A 241 -8.86 -5.43 9.63
CA ASN A 241 -7.83 -4.41 9.39
C ASN A 241 -7.44 -3.59 10.62
N ARG A 242 -8.26 -3.62 11.69
CA ARG A 242 -8.08 -2.80 12.91
C ARG A 242 -7.81 -1.31 12.65
N GLY A 243 -8.26 -0.76 11.52
CA GLY A 243 -8.05 0.64 11.11
C GLY A 243 -6.76 0.90 10.31
N SER A 244 -5.93 -0.12 10.06
CA SER A 244 -4.74 0.00 9.22
C SER A 244 -4.43 -1.30 8.45
N PRO A 245 -4.98 -1.48 7.23
CA PRO A 245 -4.66 -2.62 6.37
C PRO A 245 -3.18 -2.73 6.03
N ILE A 246 -2.47 -1.61 5.82
CA ILE A 246 -1.03 -1.62 5.55
C ILE A 246 -0.23 -2.11 6.76
N ALA A 247 -0.59 -1.71 7.98
CA ALA A 247 0.06 -2.23 9.17
C ALA A 247 -0.35 -3.68 9.46
N THR A 248 -1.57 -4.09 9.10
CA THR A 248 -2.02 -5.49 9.12
C THR A 248 -1.21 -6.36 8.16
N PHE A 249 -0.85 -5.84 6.98
CA PHE A 249 0.09 -6.49 6.07
C PHE A 249 1.46 -6.67 6.72
N CYS A 250 2.04 -5.61 7.30
CA CYS A 250 3.32 -5.69 8.02
C CYS A 250 3.27 -6.70 9.19
N ARG A 251 2.15 -6.76 9.91
CA ARG A 251 1.91 -7.72 11.01
C ARG A 251 2.02 -9.17 10.57
N GLY A 252 1.79 -9.47 9.29
CA GLY A 252 1.96 -10.83 8.76
C GLY A 252 3.32 -11.45 9.07
N CYS A 253 4.36 -10.62 9.20
CA CYS A 253 5.70 -11.03 9.64
C CYS A 253 6.07 -10.42 11.01
N HIS A 254 5.66 -9.18 11.29
CA HIS A 254 5.97 -8.43 12.51
C HIS A 254 4.85 -8.56 13.55
N THR A 255 4.59 -9.79 14.00
CA THR A 255 3.32 -10.16 14.67
C THR A 255 2.96 -9.33 15.90
N GLU A 256 3.94 -8.91 16.70
CA GLU A 256 3.73 -8.21 17.98
C GLU A 256 3.67 -6.67 17.87
N PHE A 257 3.82 -6.10 16.68
CA PHE A 257 3.95 -4.64 16.50
C PHE A 257 2.70 -3.95 15.94
N HIS A 258 1.54 -4.61 15.94
CA HIS A 258 0.30 -4.00 15.45
C HIS A 258 -0.90 -4.46 16.28
N GLY A 259 -1.84 -3.55 16.51
CA GLY A 259 -3.06 -3.80 17.25
C GLY A 259 -3.92 -2.55 17.41
N ARG A 260 -4.80 -2.59 18.40
CA ARG A 260 -5.63 -1.49 18.90
C ARG A 260 -5.17 -1.10 20.31
N GLY A 261 -5.53 0.10 20.74
CA GLY A 261 -5.34 0.51 22.12
C GLY A 261 -6.02 -0.48 23.06
N GLY A 262 -5.30 -0.88 24.10
CA GLY A 262 -5.76 -1.89 25.05
C GLY A 262 -5.35 -3.34 24.72
N ASP A 263 -4.88 -3.64 23.51
CA ASP A 263 -4.30 -4.96 23.23
C ASP A 263 -3.05 -5.18 24.08
N SER A 264 -2.83 -6.41 24.55
CA SER A 264 -1.69 -6.75 25.42
C SER A 264 -0.34 -6.41 24.79
N ASN A 265 -0.19 -6.60 23.47
CA ASN A 265 1.02 -6.27 22.74
C ASN A 265 1.17 -4.76 22.45
N MET A 266 0.11 -3.97 22.66
CA MET A 266 0.09 -2.52 22.41
C MET A 266 0.05 -1.66 23.67
N GLY A 267 0.28 -2.27 24.86
CA GLY A 267 0.30 -1.57 26.14
C GLY A 267 -0.77 -2.01 27.15
N GLY A 268 -1.73 -2.86 26.71
CA GLY A 268 -2.77 -3.42 27.57
C GLY A 268 -3.81 -2.42 28.06
N THR A 269 -4.81 -2.91 28.81
CA THR A 269 -5.97 -2.13 29.32
C THR A 269 -5.64 -1.14 30.45
N GLY A 270 -4.40 -1.09 30.94
CA GLY A 270 -3.95 -0.19 32.01
C GLY A 270 -2.92 0.86 31.59
N GLY A 271 -2.53 0.89 30.31
CA GLY A 271 -1.43 1.73 29.82
C GLY A 271 -1.92 3.05 29.25
N THR A 272 -2.39 3.99 30.09
CA THR A 272 -2.62 5.37 29.62
C THR A 272 -1.33 6.09 29.23
N GLY A 273 -0.16 5.61 29.68
CA GLY A 273 1.12 6.27 29.42
C GLY A 273 1.86 5.86 28.14
N TRP A 274 1.64 4.66 27.60
CA TRP A 274 2.46 4.14 26.48
C TRP A 274 1.67 3.23 25.52
N LEU A 275 0.98 3.84 24.56
CA LEU A 275 0.50 3.16 23.37
C LEU A 275 1.65 3.01 22.38
N ARG A 276 1.98 1.77 22.01
CA ARG A 276 2.92 1.53 20.90
C ARG A 276 2.25 1.94 19.60
N HIS A 277 2.96 2.54 18.66
CA HIS A 277 2.49 2.65 17.28
C HIS A 277 3.16 1.56 16.42
N PRO A 278 2.55 1.13 15.31
CA PRO A 278 1.26 1.57 14.75
C PRO A 278 0.05 1.08 15.55
N THR A 279 -0.79 2.00 15.99
CA THR A 279 -2.12 1.70 16.50
C THR A 279 -3.07 2.72 15.89
N ALA A 280 -4.09 2.26 15.17
CA ALA A 280 -4.99 3.14 14.41
C ALA A 280 -5.82 4.10 15.30
N ASP A 281 -5.88 3.89 16.60
CA ASP A 281 -6.59 4.76 17.55
C ASP A 281 -5.64 5.67 18.37
N ALA A 282 -4.36 5.74 17.99
CA ALA A 282 -3.36 6.60 18.62
C ALA A 282 -3.09 7.84 17.76
N ASN A 283 -4.05 8.78 17.72
CA ASN A 283 -3.90 10.00 16.94
C ASN A 283 -2.82 10.92 17.53
N ILE A 284 -2.12 11.66 16.66
CA ILE A 284 -1.10 12.63 17.08
C ILE A 284 -1.75 13.72 17.94
N GLY A 285 -1.25 13.90 19.16
CA GLY A 285 -1.71 14.93 20.10
C GLY A 285 -2.98 14.58 20.89
N GLN A 286 -3.60 13.41 20.68
CA GLN A 286 -4.85 13.02 21.34
C GLN A 286 -4.75 12.97 22.87
N PHE A 287 -3.59 12.57 23.41
CA PHE A 287 -3.34 12.43 24.84
C PHE A 287 -2.57 13.60 25.45
N GLY A 288 -2.59 14.78 24.79
CA GLY A 288 -1.84 15.96 25.24
C GLY A 288 -2.22 16.47 26.65
N ALA A 289 -3.41 16.12 27.15
CA ALA A 289 -3.86 16.49 28.51
C ALA A 289 -3.11 15.74 29.62
N ASP A 290 -2.51 14.58 29.32
CA ASP A 290 -1.71 13.79 30.26
C ASP A 290 -0.26 14.32 30.37
N GLY A 291 0.03 15.45 29.70
CA GLY A 291 1.25 16.23 29.84
C GLY A 291 2.42 15.77 29.00
N GLU A 292 2.43 14.56 28.44
CA GLU A 292 3.64 14.02 27.82
C GLU A 292 3.33 13.10 26.63
N HIS A 293 4.19 13.20 25.60
CA HIS A 293 4.46 12.22 24.53
C HIS A 293 4.25 12.73 23.11
N SER A 294 3.05 12.98 22.57
CA SER A 294 2.89 13.49 21.18
C SER A 294 2.21 14.86 21.09
N SER A 295 2.54 15.65 20.07
CA SER A 295 2.03 17.02 19.85
C SER A 295 1.68 17.26 18.39
N LEU A 296 0.40 17.57 18.13
CA LEU A 296 -0.05 17.97 16.81
C LEU A 296 0.54 19.32 16.39
N ASP A 297 0.72 20.25 17.33
CA ASP A 297 1.33 21.55 17.06
C ASP A 297 2.78 21.39 16.61
N GLN A 298 3.51 20.46 17.20
CA GLN A 298 4.85 20.12 16.76
C GLN A 298 4.85 19.52 15.35
N PHE A 299 4.01 18.52 15.09
CA PHE A 299 3.90 17.90 13.77
C PHE A 299 3.56 18.91 12.68
N LYS A 300 2.60 19.81 12.96
CA LYS A 300 2.13 20.79 11.99
C LYS A 300 3.07 21.97 11.78
N SER A 301 4.01 22.18 12.70
CA SER A 301 5.11 23.16 12.60
C SER A 301 6.26 22.72 11.68
N LYS A 302 6.30 21.43 11.28
CA LYS A 302 7.31 20.93 10.36
C LYS A 302 6.89 21.22 8.92
N VAL A 303 7.80 21.76 8.11
CA VAL A 303 7.53 22.03 6.68
C VAL A 303 7.57 20.74 5.86
N TYR A 304 8.44 19.81 6.22
CA TYR A 304 8.45 18.45 5.70
C TYR A 304 8.10 17.48 6.83
N ARG A 305 7.16 16.57 6.56
CA ARG A 305 6.55 15.73 7.58
C ARG A 305 6.65 14.26 7.19
N VAL A 306 6.80 13.40 8.18
CA VAL A 306 6.60 11.96 8.02
C VAL A 306 5.20 11.66 7.47
N LYS A 307 5.07 10.56 6.73
CA LYS A 307 3.77 10.11 6.22
C LYS A 307 2.92 9.60 7.37
N VAL A 308 1.64 9.93 7.36
CA VAL A 308 0.66 9.50 8.37
C VAL A 308 -0.60 9.02 7.67
N MET A 309 -1.41 8.25 8.38
CA MET A 309 -2.74 7.91 7.90
C MET A 309 -3.71 9.07 8.16
N SER A 310 -4.71 9.23 7.30
CA SER A 310 -5.74 10.24 7.44
C SER A 310 -7.13 9.65 7.14
N PRO A 311 -8.08 9.68 8.09
CA PRO A 311 -9.46 9.26 7.85
C PRO A 311 -10.25 10.29 7.02
N THR A 312 -9.72 11.51 6.87
CA THR A 312 -10.35 12.60 6.10
C THR A 312 -9.74 12.78 4.71
N GLY A 313 -8.64 12.07 4.40
CA GLY A 313 -7.92 12.20 3.15
C GLY A 313 -7.19 13.55 2.99
N VAL A 314 -6.79 14.16 4.10
CA VAL A 314 -6.04 15.42 4.13
C VAL A 314 -4.69 15.18 4.79
N TRP A 315 -3.60 15.48 4.06
CA TRP A 315 -2.20 15.28 4.51
C TRP A 315 -1.32 16.54 4.41
N GLY A 316 -1.94 17.68 4.07
CA GLY A 316 -1.24 18.94 3.79
C GLY A 316 -0.35 18.87 2.55
N THR A 317 0.47 19.90 2.37
CA THR A 317 1.46 20.00 1.29
C THR A 317 2.86 20.02 1.89
N GLN A 318 3.74 19.14 1.41
CA GLN A 318 5.15 19.10 1.82
C GLN A 318 5.86 20.40 1.37
N GLY A 319 6.79 20.90 2.17
CA GLY A 319 7.47 22.18 1.95
C GLY A 319 6.69 23.41 2.43
N SER A 320 5.62 23.21 3.21
CA SER A 320 4.83 24.30 3.80
C SER A 320 4.34 23.92 5.19
N LEU A 321 4.21 24.90 6.08
CA LEU A 321 3.55 24.70 7.38
C LEU A 321 2.10 24.28 7.16
N TRP A 322 1.53 23.56 8.14
CA TRP A 322 0.15 23.07 8.03
C TRP A 322 -0.69 23.45 9.26
N PRO A 323 -1.02 24.74 9.48
CA PRO A 323 -1.71 25.20 10.70
C PRO A 323 -3.02 24.45 11.00
N GLU A 324 -3.73 24.06 9.94
CA GLU A 324 -5.04 23.39 9.97
C GLU A 324 -4.92 21.86 9.80
N ALA A 325 -3.89 21.23 10.37
CA ALA A 325 -3.77 19.78 10.37
C ALA A 325 -4.94 19.12 11.14
N PRO A 326 -5.61 18.10 10.58
CA PRO A 326 -6.64 17.35 11.28
C PRO A 326 -6.11 16.75 12.59
N THR A 327 -6.98 16.68 13.60
CA THR A 327 -6.64 16.11 14.91
C THR A 327 -6.69 14.58 14.96
N ASN A 328 -7.07 13.94 13.85
CA ASN A 328 -7.25 12.51 13.70
C ASN A 328 -6.22 11.88 12.75
N LEU A 329 -4.99 12.40 12.74
CA LEU A 329 -3.89 11.83 11.97
C LEU A 329 -3.19 10.77 12.80
N THR A 330 -2.97 9.60 12.20
CA THR A 330 -2.45 8.44 12.94
C THR A 330 -1.12 7.94 12.36
N PRO A 331 -0.07 7.76 13.18
CA PRO A 331 1.16 7.11 12.74
C PRO A 331 0.93 5.63 12.39
N THR A 332 1.65 5.14 11.38
CA THR A 332 1.66 3.72 10.98
C THR A 332 3.10 3.21 10.81
N CYS A 333 3.34 1.94 10.44
CA CYS A 333 4.68 1.41 10.16
C CYS A 333 5.45 2.29 9.19
N VAL A 334 4.79 2.71 8.10
CA VAL A 334 5.38 3.51 7.02
C VAL A 334 5.58 4.99 7.36
N THR A 335 5.21 5.41 8.57
CA THR A 335 5.55 6.74 9.10
C THR A 335 7.04 6.85 9.38
N CYS A 336 7.61 5.82 9.98
CA CYS A 336 9.01 5.84 10.42
C CYS A 336 9.91 4.95 9.56
N HIS A 337 9.34 3.93 8.89
CA HIS A 337 10.09 2.92 8.15
C HIS A 337 9.82 2.95 6.65
N LYS A 338 10.87 2.68 5.88
CA LYS A 338 10.76 2.16 4.51
C LYS A 338 10.48 0.67 4.57
N ALA A 339 9.45 0.21 3.85
CA ALA A 339 9.02 -1.19 3.87
C ALA A 339 10.09 -2.18 3.38
N HIS A 340 10.97 -1.77 2.47
CA HIS A 340 12.12 -2.55 2.04
C HIS A 340 13.38 -2.23 2.85
N GLY A 341 13.54 -0.98 3.29
CA GLY A 341 14.76 -0.48 3.93
C GLY A 341 15.32 0.74 3.23
N ASN A 342 16.47 1.20 3.70
CA ASN A 342 17.26 2.27 3.08
C ASN A 342 18.72 2.17 3.60
N GLN A 343 19.52 3.24 3.53
CA GLN A 343 20.88 3.26 4.08
C GLN A 343 20.94 3.52 5.59
N ASN A 344 19.80 3.72 6.25
CA ASN A 344 19.72 3.91 7.69
C ASN A 344 19.39 2.61 8.44
N PRO A 345 19.84 2.49 9.71
CA PRO A 345 19.52 1.33 10.53
C PRO A 345 18.02 1.07 10.60
N PHE A 346 17.64 -0.21 10.47
CA PHE A 346 16.27 -0.70 10.56
C PHE A 346 15.30 -0.09 9.53
N GLY A 347 15.82 0.46 8.43
CA GLY A 347 15.03 1.11 7.39
C GLY A 347 14.38 2.42 7.84
N LEU A 348 14.92 3.06 8.88
CA LEU A 348 14.37 4.29 9.45
C LEU A 348 14.55 5.49 8.51
N ILE A 349 13.53 6.35 8.45
CA ILE A 349 13.53 7.57 7.66
C ILE A 349 13.90 8.73 8.59
N TYR A 350 15.18 9.07 8.74
CA TYR A 350 15.55 10.15 9.67
C TYR A 350 15.19 11.52 9.11
N LEU A 351 14.03 12.02 9.53
CA LEU A 351 13.45 13.27 9.09
C LEU A 351 13.43 14.29 10.25
N ALA A 352 14.19 15.37 10.14
CA ALA A 352 14.12 16.52 11.06
C ALA A 352 12.98 17.50 10.70
N GLY A 353 12.51 17.43 9.46
CA GLY A 353 11.36 18.15 8.91
C GLY A 353 11.70 19.54 8.38
N THR A 354 12.98 19.79 8.10
CA THR A 354 13.54 21.07 7.69
C THR A 354 13.94 21.10 6.21
N GLY A 355 14.06 19.94 5.57
CA GLY A 355 14.42 19.81 4.17
C GLY A 355 13.55 18.81 3.39
N PRO A 356 13.59 18.86 2.04
CA PRO A 356 12.89 17.91 1.20
C PRO A 356 13.20 16.46 1.56
N ILE A 357 12.19 15.60 1.43
CA ILE A 357 12.32 14.18 1.70
C ILE A 357 13.22 13.55 0.63
N THR A 358 14.16 12.72 1.09
CA THR A 358 15.06 11.87 0.33
C THR A 358 14.79 10.41 0.70
N GLU A 359 15.52 9.47 0.08
CA GLU A 359 15.42 8.04 0.41
C GLU A 359 15.70 7.76 1.91
N GLU A 360 16.58 8.57 2.50
CA GLU A 360 17.10 8.40 3.85
C GLU A 360 16.39 9.31 4.89
N GLY A 361 15.42 10.12 4.47
CA GLY A 361 14.84 11.19 5.30
C GLY A 361 15.25 12.56 4.77
N ASP A 362 15.72 13.50 5.59
CA ASP A 362 16.23 14.78 5.10
C ASP A 362 17.71 15.01 5.49
N SER A 363 18.31 16.07 4.96
CA SER A 363 19.73 16.36 5.17
C SER A 363 20.06 16.56 6.65
N GLU A 364 19.20 17.27 7.39
CA GLU A 364 19.41 17.53 8.82
C GLU A 364 19.19 16.28 9.67
N GLY A 365 18.12 15.51 9.41
CA GLY A 365 17.86 14.25 10.08
C GLY A 365 18.98 13.23 9.89
N ASN A 366 19.75 13.34 8.80
CA ASN A 366 20.92 12.50 8.54
C ASN A 366 22.27 13.17 8.84
N SER A 367 22.29 14.42 9.29
CA SER A 367 23.53 15.21 9.44
C SER A 367 24.46 14.72 10.55
N ASN A 368 23.94 13.91 11.49
CA ASN A 368 24.67 13.50 12.69
C ASN A 368 25.08 12.02 12.64
N SER A 369 26.35 11.71 12.91
CA SER A 369 26.83 10.33 13.00
C SER A 369 26.24 9.57 14.19
N SER A 370 25.78 10.27 15.24
CA SER A 370 25.09 9.69 16.39
C SER A 370 23.68 9.27 16.02
N LEU A 371 23.47 7.95 16.04
CA LEU A 371 22.15 7.33 15.85
C LEU A 371 21.08 7.91 16.78
N GLY A 372 21.45 8.18 18.04
CA GLY A 372 20.50 8.73 19.02
C GLY A 372 20.01 10.14 18.67
N VAL A 373 20.85 10.96 18.04
CA VAL A 373 20.45 12.32 17.58
C VAL A 373 19.48 12.20 16.41
N ARG A 374 19.79 11.33 15.44
CA ARG A 374 18.92 11.11 14.26
C ARG A 374 17.57 10.52 14.63
N LEU A 375 17.56 9.58 15.58
CA LEU A 375 16.32 9.01 16.12
C LEU A 375 15.48 10.07 16.84
N ARG A 376 16.11 10.94 17.65
CA ARG A 376 15.41 12.06 18.29
C ARG A 376 14.80 13.01 17.27
N ALA A 377 15.51 13.35 16.19
CA ALA A 377 14.98 14.19 15.12
C ALA A 377 13.72 13.58 14.47
N LEU A 378 13.75 12.27 14.16
CA LEU A 378 12.60 11.54 13.63
C LEU A 378 11.44 11.50 14.64
N CYS A 379 11.69 11.12 15.89
CA CYS A 379 10.65 11.13 16.92
C CYS A 379 10.11 12.54 17.14
N GLY A 380 10.96 13.56 17.04
CA GLY A 380 10.65 14.99 17.10
C GLY A 380 9.80 15.50 15.93
N GLN A 381 9.39 14.65 15.00
CA GLN A 381 8.30 14.97 14.09
C GLN A 381 6.95 14.99 14.82
N CYS A 382 6.75 14.11 15.79
CA CYS A 382 5.46 13.95 16.48
C CYS A 382 5.56 14.12 18.00
N HIS A 383 6.75 13.99 18.59
CA HIS A 383 6.95 13.87 20.03
C HIS A 383 7.73 15.03 20.64
N VAL A 384 7.21 15.62 21.72
CA VAL A 384 7.83 16.77 22.41
C VAL A 384 9.18 16.44 23.02
N GLN A 385 9.38 15.20 23.46
CA GLN A 385 10.65 14.71 24.02
C GLN A 385 11.73 14.48 22.96
N GLY A 386 11.37 14.51 21.68
CA GLY A 386 12.34 14.40 20.58
C GLY A 386 13.08 15.70 20.27
N ASN A 387 12.62 16.84 20.81
CA ASN A 387 13.20 18.17 20.58
C ASN A 387 14.19 18.61 21.66
#